data_AF-A0A2S9GEA3-F1
#
_entry.id   AF-A0A2S9GEA3-F1
#
_cell.length_a   1.000
_cell.length_b   1.000
_cell.length_c   1.000
_cell.angle_alpha   90.00
_cell.angle_beta   90.00
_cell.angle_gamma   90.00
#
_symmetry.space_group_name_H-M   'P 1'
#
loop_
_entity.id
_entity.type
_entity.pdbx_description
1 polymer ?
#
loop_
_entity_poly.entity_id
_entity_poly.type
_entity_poly.pdbx_seq_one_letter_code
_entity_poly.pdbx_strand_id
1 'polypeptide(L)'
;MKLPITIDPRRHDAVLFDLDGALTREVPLFGATVDLARKLQSSGVAAAAYSSSPRCQQALNDAGIDGLFDVCVAGADGERGTAEN
;
A
#
# COMPACT_ATOMS: atom_id res chain seq x y z
N MET A 1 -24.41 12.62 4.42
CA MET A 1 -23.54 11.84 5.33
C MET A 1 -22.89 10.73 4.52
N LYS A 2 -21.58 10.54 4.62
CA LYS A 2 -20.89 9.45 3.92
C LYS A 2 -21.10 8.17 4.77
N LEU A 3 -21.65 7.11 4.17
CA LEU A 3 -21.83 5.85 4.87
C LEU A 3 -20.47 5.27 5.26
N PRO A 4 -20.35 4.65 6.45
CA PRO A 4 -19.11 3.97 6.83
C PRO A 4 -18.82 2.83 5.85
N ILE A 5 -17.56 2.66 5.51
CA ILE A 5 -17.08 1.49 4.77
C ILE A 5 -16.75 0.38 5.78
N THR A 6 -17.25 -0.82 5.53
CA THR A 6 -16.94 -2.01 6.35
C THR A 6 -16.14 -3.00 5.53
N ILE A 7 -14.97 -3.36 6.04
CA ILE A 7 -14.17 -4.49 5.55
C ILE A 7 -14.49 -5.68 6.46
N ASP A 8 -15.21 -6.66 5.94
CA ASP A 8 -15.51 -7.92 6.65
C ASP A 8 -14.41 -8.95 6.31
N PRO A 9 -13.58 -9.38 7.29
CA PRO A 9 -12.53 -10.38 7.07
C PRO A 9 -13.07 -11.74 6.58
N ARG A 10 -14.36 -12.02 6.75
CA ARG A 10 -15.00 -13.24 6.21
C ARG A 10 -15.22 -13.19 4.71
N ARG A 11 -15.09 -11.99 4.12
CA ARG A 11 -15.35 -11.71 2.71
C ARG A 11 -14.11 -11.18 1.97
N HIS A 12 -13.08 -10.77 2.70
CA HIS A 12 -11.88 -10.15 2.15
C HIS A 12 -10.67 -10.69 2.88
N ASP A 13 -9.80 -11.38 2.14
CA ASP A 13 -8.59 -12.00 2.70
C ASP A 13 -7.39 -11.05 2.66
N ALA A 14 -7.42 -10.03 1.80
CA ALA A 14 -6.33 -9.09 1.61
C ALA A 14 -6.80 -7.70 1.16
N VAL A 15 -5.95 -6.69 1.37
CA VAL A 15 -6.11 -5.32 0.84
C VAL A 15 -4.86 -4.87 0.09
N LEU A 16 -5.07 -4.04 -0.93
CA LEU A 16 -4.00 -3.34 -1.65
C LEU A 16 -4.05 -1.85 -1.32
N PHE A 17 -2.96 -1.33 -0.76
CA PHE A 17 -2.79 0.08 -0.45
C PHE A 17 -2.12 0.79 -1.61
N ASP A 18 -2.82 1.74 -2.22
CA ASP A 18 -2.20 2.70 -3.11
C ASP A 18 -1.45 3.76 -2.29
N LEU A 19 -0.14 3.85 -2.50
CA LEU A 19 0.77 4.74 -1.79
C LEU A 19 1.19 5.95 -2.62
N ASP A 20 0.68 6.12 -3.84
CA ASP A 20 1.06 7.24 -4.70
C ASP A 20 0.83 8.59 -4.02
N GLY A 21 -0.31 8.74 -3.35
CA GLY A 21 -0.61 9.94 -2.55
C GLY A 21 0.34 10.14 -1.36
N ALA A 22 0.74 9.05 -0.69
CA ALA A 22 1.60 9.08 0.49
C ALA A 22 3.06 9.43 0.16
N LEU A 23 3.47 9.18 -1.08
CA LEU A 23 4.83 9.40 -1.60
C LEU A 23 5.00 10.72 -2.37
N THR A 24 3.96 11.57 -2.42
CA THR A 24 4.01 12.87 -3.12
C THR A 24 4.94 13.90 -2.48
N ARG A 25 5.39 13.68 -1.24
CA ARG A 25 6.19 14.63 -0.45
C ARG A 25 7.61 14.11 -0.24
N GLU A 26 8.54 15.03 0.05
CA GLU A 26 9.92 14.68 0.40
C GLU A 26 10.01 13.76 1.63
N VAL A 27 9.10 13.95 2.59
CA VAL A 27 8.89 13.04 3.73
C VAL A 27 7.56 12.33 3.52
N PRO A 28 7.55 11.01 3.26
CA PRO A 28 6.33 10.24 3.09
C PRO A 28 5.41 10.30 4.31
N LEU A 29 4.10 10.33 4.07
CA LEU A 29 3.08 10.37 5.13
C LEU A 29 2.39 9.01 5.26
N PHE A 30 2.95 8.14 6.11
CA PHE A 30 2.42 6.79 6.30
C PHE A 30 1.50 6.61 7.51
N GLY A 31 1.36 7.60 8.41
CA GLY A 31 0.69 7.40 9.71
C GLY A 31 -0.68 6.71 9.63
N ALA A 32 -1.64 7.32 8.92
CA ALA A 32 -2.98 6.74 8.78
C ALA A 32 -2.99 5.41 8.01
N THR A 33 -2.09 5.24 7.04
CA THR A 33 -1.91 4.00 6.27
C THR A 33 -1.43 2.86 7.17
N VAL A 34 -0.44 3.14 8.02
CA VAL A 34 0.13 2.19 8.98
C VAL A 34 -0.91 1.80 10.02
N ASP A 35 -1.65 2.77 10.56
CA ASP A 35 -2.71 2.51 11.52
C ASP A 35 -3.80 1.60 10.94
N LEU A 36 -4.20 1.85 9.68
CA LEU A 36 -5.18 1.02 8.98
C LEU A 36 -4.65 -0.38 8.69
N ALA A 37 -3.42 -0.49 8.15
CA ALA A 37 -2.80 -1.78 7.84
C ALA A 37 -2.64 -2.65 9.09
N ARG A 38 -2.22 -2.07 10.22
CA ARG A 38 -2.12 -2.80 11.50
C ARG A 38 -3.49 -3.29 12.00
N LYS A 39 -4.54 -2.48 11.85
CA LYS A 39 -5.90 -2.87 12.23
C LYS A 39 -6.45 -4.00 11.36
N LEU A 40 -6.09 -4.03 10.08
CA LEU A 40 -6.48 -5.08 9.15
C LEU A 40 -5.71 -6.38 9.42
N GLN A 41 -4.40 -6.30 9.65
CA GLN A 41 -3.59 -7.45 10.07
C GLN A 41 -4.09 -8.07 11.38
N SER A 42 -4.43 -7.27 12.39
CA SER A 42 -4.97 -7.79 13.65
C SER A 42 -6.36 -8.45 13.48
N SER A 43 -7.04 -8.17 12.37
CA SER A 43 -8.31 -8.79 11.98
C SER A 43 -8.12 -9.98 11.02
N GLY A 44 -6.89 -10.37 10.71
CA GLY A 44 -6.56 -11.50 9.83
C GLY A 44 -6.57 -11.18 8.33
N VAL A 45 -6.59 -9.89 7.96
CA VAL A 45 -6.58 -9.45 6.56
C VAL A 45 -5.15 -9.08 6.15
N ALA A 46 -4.63 -9.73 5.12
CA ALA A 46 -3.28 -9.47 4.59
C ALA A 46 -3.19 -8.08 3.94
N ALA A 47 -1.98 -7.52 3.88
CA ALA A 47 -1.76 -6.18 3.35
C ALA A 47 -0.66 -6.18 2.29
N ALA A 48 -0.96 -5.58 1.14
CA ALA A 48 0.00 -5.32 0.08
C ALA A 48 0.10 -3.81 -0.19
N ALA A 49 1.29 -3.35 -0.56
CA ALA A 49 1.55 -1.98 -0.99
C ALA A 49 1.70 -1.91 -2.51
N TYR A 50 1.15 -0.86 -3.12
CA TYR A 50 1.35 -0.51 -4.51
C TYR A 50 1.70 0.96 -4.64
N SER A 51 2.62 1.28 -5.56
CA SER A 51 2.81 2.64 -6.04
C SER A 51 3.36 2.63 -7.46
N SER A 52 2.97 3.62 -8.25
CA SER A 52 3.59 3.94 -9.54
C SER A 52 5.04 4.43 -9.41
N SER A 53 5.49 4.82 -8.22
CA SER A 53 6.86 5.27 -7.98
C SER A 53 7.82 4.10 -7.76
N PRO A 54 8.98 4.07 -8.45
CA PRO A 54 10.03 3.07 -8.21
C PRO A 54 10.64 3.17 -6.81
N ARG A 55 10.43 4.30 -6.13
CA ARG A 55 10.97 4.55 -4.78
C ARG A 55 10.12 3.95 -3.67
N CYS A 56 9.00 3.29 -3.99
CA CYS A 56 8.07 2.78 -2.98
C CYS A 56 8.74 1.84 -1.98
N GLN A 57 9.49 0.84 -2.47
CA GLN A 57 10.19 -0.09 -1.59
C GLN A 57 11.19 0.62 -0.67
N GLN A 58 11.96 1.57 -1.23
CA GLN A 58 12.93 2.34 -0.45
C GLN A 58 12.23 3.17 0.64
N ALA A 59 11.13 3.84 0.30
CA ALA A 59 10.38 4.65 1.25
C ALA A 59 9.77 3.82 2.40
N LEU A 60 9.31 2.59 2.11
CA LEU A 60 8.83 1.67 3.15
C LEU A 60 9.97 1.22 4.07
N ASN A 61 11.15 0.90 3.50
CA ASN A 61 12.34 0.51 4.25
C ASN A 61 12.83 1.65 5.16
N ASP A 62 12.94 2.87 4.62
CA ASP A 62 13.41 4.05 5.35
C ASP A 62 12.47 4.41 6.52
N ALA A 63 11.17 4.15 6.35
CA ALA A 63 10.18 4.32 7.40
C ALA A 63 10.10 3.12 8.38
N GLY A 64 10.81 2.02 8.12
CA GLY A 64 10.80 0.81 8.94
C GLY A 64 9.44 0.10 8.99
N ILE A 65 8.66 0.20 7.90
CA ILE A 65 7.31 -0.37 7.77
C ILE A 65 7.20 -1.38 6.63
N ASP A 66 8.32 -1.78 6.02
CA ASP A 66 8.38 -2.81 4.97
C ASP A 66 7.79 -4.13 5.44
N GLY A 67 8.05 -4.55 6.69
CA GLY A 67 7.46 -5.75 7.28
C GLY A 67 5.96 -5.67 7.58
N LEU A 68 5.30 -4.52 7.32
CA LEU A 68 3.86 -4.36 7.45
C LEU A 68 3.10 -4.87 6.22
N PHE A 69 3.77 -4.97 5.08
CA PHE A 69 3.17 -5.39 3.81
C PHE A 69 3.83 -6.68 3.35
N ASP A 70 3.03 -7.72 3.13
CA ASP A 70 3.52 -9.03 2.66
C ASP A 70 4.07 -8.94 1.22
N VAL A 71 3.54 -7.99 0.45
CA VAL A 71 3.92 -7.73 -0.94
C VAL A 71 4.02 -6.23 -1.15
N CYS A 72 5.08 -5.79 -1.85
CA CYS A 72 5.22 -4.41 -2.32
C CYS A 72 5.44 -4.43 -3.83
N VAL A 73 4.56 -3.77 -4.57
CA VAL A 73 4.65 -3.59 -6.02
C VAL A 73 4.96 -2.13 -6.30
N ALA A 74 6.21 -1.86 -6.69
CA ALA A 74 6.65 -0.55 -7.12
C ALA A 74 6.60 -0.46 -8.66
N GLY A 75 6.38 0.74 -9.18
CA GLY A 75 6.59 1.02 -10.60
C GLY A 75 8.03 0.70 -10.99
N ALA A 76 8.24 0.13 -12.18
CA ALA A 76 9.59 -0.03 -12.69
C ALA A 76 10.10 1.32 -13.22
N ASP A 77 11.41 1.57 -13.10
CA ASP A 77 12.09 2.56 -13.95
C ASP A 77 12.06 2.01 -15.39
N GLY A 78 10.97 2.29 -16.12
CA GLY A 78 10.75 1.69 -17.43
C GLY A 78 9.45 2.19 -18.05
N GLU A 79 9.53 2.52 -19.33
CA GLU A 79 8.47 3.13 -20.13
C GLU A 79 7.16 2.34 -20.06
N ARG A 80 6.01 3.04 -20.17
CA ARG A 80 4.68 2.42 -20.21
C ARG A 80 4.75 1.16 -21.07
N GLY A 81 4.37 0.02 -20.50
CA GLY A 81 4.27 -1.23 -21.24
C GLY A 81 3.50 -0.96 -22.54
N THR A 82 4.17 -1.09 -23.68
CA THR A 82 3.46 -1.12 -24.94
C THR A 82 2.58 -2.37 -24.86
N ALA A 83 1.28 -2.19 -25.07
CA ALA A 83 0.40 -3.34 -25.18
C ALA A 83 0.92 -4.18 -26.34
N GLU A 84 1.52 -5.32 -26.03
CA GLU A 84 1.83 -6.32 -27.05
C GLU A 84 0.48 -6.79 -27.63
N ASN A 85 0.32 -6.56 -28.94
CA ASN A 85 -0.84 -6.91 -29.74
C ASN A 85 -0.72 -8.34 -30.25
#